data_AF-A0A358D893-F1
#
_entry.id   AF-A0A358D893-F1
#
_cell.length_a   1.000
_cell.length_b   1.000
_cell.length_c   1.000
_cell.angle_alpha   90.00
_cell.angle_beta   90.00
_cell.angle_gamma   90.00
#
_symmetry.space_group_name_H-M   'P 1'
#
loop_
_entity.id
_entity.type
_entity.pdbx_description
1 polymer ?
#
loop_
_entity_poly.entity_id
_entity_poly.type
_entity_poly.pdbx_seq_one_letter_code
_entity_poly.pdbx_strand_id
1 'polypeptide(L)'
;NEIHRDRLLRRYDTIIIDEAHERSLNIDFLLGYLRRILPKRPDLKVVVTSATIDPESFARHFSPRPEDPEAAAPIVEVSGRTYPVEVRYRPHDENA
;
A
#
# COMPACT_ATOMS: atom_id res chain seq x y z
N ASN A 1 14.58 -5.89 -12.20
CA ASN A 1 16.03 -6.18 -12.24
C ASN A 1 16.76 -5.96 -10.93
N GLU A 2 16.40 -4.98 -10.09
CA GLU A 2 17.16 -4.69 -8.86
C GLU A 2 17.07 -5.79 -7.79
N ILE A 3 15.87 -6.32 -7.51
CA ILE A 3 15.65 -7.43 -6.57
C ILE A 3 16.48 -8.69 -6.94
N HIS A 4 16.75 -8.88 -8.24
CA HIS A 4 17.53 -10.03 -8.71
C HIS A 4 19.03 -9.85 -8.44
N ARG A 5 19.51 -8.60 -8.39
CA ARG A 5 20.92 -8.26 -8.16
C ARG A 5 21.22 -8.08 -6.67
N ASP A 6 20.33 -7.42 -5.94
CA ASP A 6 20.41 -7.25 -4.50
C ASP A 6 19.09 -7.59 -3.83
N ARG A 7 19.03 -8.80 -3.29
CA ARG A 7 17.84 -9.30 -2.61
C ARG A 7 17.51 -8.52 -1.35
N LEU A 8 18.48 -7.87 -0.70
CA LEU A 8 18.21 -7.11 0.51
C LEU A 8 17.98 -5.62 0.25
N LEU A 9 18.12 -5.14 -0.99
CA LEU A 9 17.92 -3.74 -1.34
C LEU A 9 18.80 -2.80 -0.47
N ARG A 10 20.07 -3.15 -0.28
CA ARG A 10 21.05 -2.46 0.60
C ARG A 10 21.40 -1.05 0.15
N ARG A 11 21.15 -0.74 -1.12
CA ARG A 11 21.36 0.60 -1.67
C ARG A 11 20.31 1.63 -1.22
N TYR A 12 19.24 1.17 -0.59
CA TYR A 12 18.13 2.01 -0.17
C TYR A 12 17.96 1.93 1.34
N ASP A 13 17.75 3.10 1.95
CA ASP A 13 17.28 3.23 3.32
C ASP A 13 15.75 3.23 3.40
N THR A 14 15.08 3.72 2.36
CA THR A 14 13.61 3.86 2.32
C THR A 14 13.05 3.46 0.96
N ILE A 15 11.91 2.76 0.96
CA ILE A 15 11.13 2.42 -0.23
C ILE A 15 9.72 2.97 -0.06
N ILE A 16 9.22 3.67 -1.08
CA ILE A 16 7.84 4.16 -1.14
C ILE A 16 7.10 3.35 -2.20
N ILE A 17 5.98 2.75 -1.83
CA ILE A 17 5.06 2.10 -2.77
C ILE A 17 3.87 3.02 -2.93
N ASP A 18 3.73 3.55 -4.14
CA ASP A 18 2.63 4.43 -4.51
C ASP A 18 1.47 3.68 -5.16
N GLU A 19 0.27 4.24 -5.02
CA GLU A 19 -0.98 3.70 -5.53
C GLU A 19 -1.16 2.20 -5.25
N ALA A 20 -0.84 1.79 -4.02
CA ALA A 20 -0.97 0.39 -3.60
C ALA A 20 -2.41 -0.15 -3.73
N HIS A 21 -3.38 0.76 -3.89
CA HIS A 21 -4.77 0.45 -4.15
C HIS A 21 -5.03 -0.16 -5.54
N GLU A 22 -4.14 0.01 -6.52
CA GLU A 22 -4.30 -0.58 -7.86
C GLU A 22 -4.20 -2.12 -7.85
N ARG A 23 -3.70 -2.71 -6.75
CA ARG A 23 -3.59 -4.17 -6.55
C ARG A 23 -3.03 -4.91 -7.77
N SER A 24 -1.99 -4.35 -8.39
CA SER A 24 -1.29 -5.03 -9.48
C SER A 24 -0.47 -6.20 -8.94
N LEU A 25 -0.26 -7.24 -9.76
CA LEU A 25 0.57 -8.40 -9.40
C LEU A 25 1.99 -7.99 -8.93
N ASN A 26 2.54 -6.94 -9.54
CA ASN A 26 3.85 -6.42 -9.17
C ASN A 26 3.84 -5.80 -7.77
N ILE A 27 2.78 -5.05 -7.42
CA ILE A 27 2.61 -4.46 -6.09
C ILE A 27 2.46 -5.57 -5.06
N ASP A 28 1.57 -6.54 -5.29
CA ASP A 28 1.35 -7.65 -4.35
C ASP A 28 2.63 -8.47 -4.10
N PHE A 29 3.36 -8.77 -5.18
CA PHE A 29 4.65 -9.45 -5.07
C PHE A 29 5.65 -8.61 -4.28
N LEU A 30 5.73 -7.30 -4.55
CA LEU A 30 6.64 -6.40 -3.84
C LEU A 30 6.29 -6.31 -2.35
N LEU A 31 5.00 -6.18 -1.99
CA LEU A 31 4.55 -6.13 -0.59
C LEU A 31 4.90 -7.41 0.17
N GLY A 32 4.66 -8.58 -0.44
CA GLY A 32 5.05 -9.86 0.13
C GLY A 32 6.57 -10.03 0.25
N TYR A 33 7.32 -9.50 -0.72
CA TYR A 33 8.78 -9.49 -0.71
C TYR A 33 9.35 -8.60 0.40
N LEU A 34 8.88 -7.35 0.50
CA LEU A 34 9.31 -6.38 1.50
C LEU A 34 9.02 -6.87 2.92
N ARG A 35 7.84 -7.44 3.14
CA ARG A 35 7.46 -8.05 4.42
C ARG A 35 8.46 -9.11 4.90
N ARG A 36 9.06 -9.88 3.98
CA ARG A 36 10.06 -10.90 4.30
C ARG A 36 11.46 -10.34 4.58
N ILE A 37 11.82 -9.20 3.99
CA ILE A 37 13.17 -8.63 4.18
C ILE A 37 13.23 -7.66 5.36
N LEU A 38 12.14 -7.01 5.74
CA LEU A 38 12.09 -6.05 6.85
C LEU A 38 12.67 -6.60 8.17
N PRO A 39 12.36 -7.84 8.60
CA PRO A 39 13.00 -8.41 9.80
C PRO A 39 14.52 -8.60 9.68
N LYS A 40 15.05 -8.71 8.46
CA LYS A 40 16.49 -8.86 8.16
C LYS A 40 17.20 -7.52 7.91
N ARG A 41 16.42 -6.46 7.67
CA ARG A 41 16.86 -5.10 7.39
C ARG A 41 16.07 -4.14 8.29
N PRO A 42 16.33 -4.13 9.61
CA PRO A 42 15.63 -3.23 10.53
C PRO A 42 15.92 -1.75 10.25
N ASP A 43 16.95 -1.46 9.46
CA ASP A 43 17.33 -0.15 8.96
C ASP A 43 16.52 0.29 7.72
N LEU A 44 15.86 -0.63 7.00
CA LEU A 44 15.05 -0.34 5.83
C LEU A 44 13.64 0.12 6.25
N LYS A 45 13.23 1.29 5.77
CA LYS A 45 11.89 1.84 5.97
C LYS A 45 11.02 1.60 4.74
N VAL A 46 9.74 1.34 4.96
CA VAL A 46 8.74 1.20 3.90
C VAL A 46 7.58 2.14 4.18
N VAL A 47 7.20 2.93 3.18
CA VAL A 47 6.00 3.77 3.18
C VAL A 47 5.08 3.26 2.10
N VAL A 48 3.81 3.05 2.43
CA VAL A 48 2.78 2.65 1.47
C VAL A 48 1.78 3.78 1.37
N THR A 49 1.56 4.31 0.17
CA THR A 49 0.54 5.32 -0.11
C THR A 49 -0.63 4.70 -0.86
N SER A 50 -1.84 5.18 -0.55
CA SER A 50 -3.10 4.70 -1.11
C SER A 50 -4.12 5.84 -1.08
N ALA A 51 -4.89 5.97 -2.16
CA ALA A 51 -6.03 6.90 -2.24
C ALA A 51 -7.37 6.27 -1.80
N THR A 52 -7.37 5.02 -1.34
CA THR A 52 -8.59 4.26 -1.03
C THR A 52 -8.77 3.97 0.46
N ILE A 53 -9.96 3.47 0.83
CA ILE A 53 -10.48 3.36 2.19
C ILE A 53 -9.99 2.15 3.00
N ASP A 54 -9.14 1.28 2.47
CA ASP A 54 -8.66 0.09 3.21
C ASP A 54 -7.14 0.14 3.53
N PRO A 55 -6.62 1.21 4.16
CA PRO A 55 -5.24 1.25 4.65
C PRO A 55 -4.99 0.20 5.75
N GLU A 56 -6.03 -0.27 6.43
CA GLU A 56 -5.93 -1.25 7.51
C GLU A 56 -5.43 -2.61 7.01
N SER A 57 -5.79 -3.01 5.79
CA SER A 57 -5.26 -4.24 5.19
C SER A 57 -3.72 -4.20 5.07
N PHE A 58 -3.15 -3.10 4.60
CA PHE A 58 -1.70 -2.90 4.51
C PHE A 58 -1.07 -2.81 5.89
N ALA A 59 -1.70 -2.10 6.82
CA ALA A 59 -1.22 -1.98 8.20
C ALA A 59 -1.11 -3.34 8.90
N ARG A 60 -2.12 -4.20 8.74
CA ARG A 60 -2.11 -5.58 9.25
C ARG A 60 -1.06 -6.44 8.55
N HIS A 61 -0.93 -6.35 7.23
CA HIS A 61 0.08 -7.11 6.47
C HIS A 61 1.50 -6.84 6.96
N PHE A 62 1.81 -5.60 7.35
CA PHE A 62 3.10 -5.20 7.89
C PHE A 62 3.22 -5.28 9.42
N SER A 63 2.20 -5.73 10.15
CA SER A 63 2.26 -5.91 11.62
C SER A 63 3.39 -6.86 12.01
N PRO A 64 4.38 -6.49 12.83
CA PRO A 64 5.46 -7.40 13.25
C PRO A 64 4.95 -8.61 14.05
N ARG A 65 3.75 -8.52 14.63
CA ARG A 65 3.07 -9.60 15.37
C ARG A 65 1.64 -9.76 14.84
N PRO A 66 1.42 -10.64 13.84
CA PRO A 66 0.10 -10.82 13.21
C PRO A 66 -1.01 -11.25 14.19
N GLU A 67 -0.63 -11.90 15.28
CA GLU A 67 -1.51 -12.32 16.38
C GLU A 67 -1.93 -11.19 17.31
N ASP A 68 -1.25 -10.05 17.24
CA ASP A 68 -1.48 -8.87 18.08
C ASP A 68 -2.06 -7.73 17.22
N PRO A 69 -3.38 -7.46 17.31
CA PRO A 69 -4.03 -6.41 16.53
C PRO A 69 -3.46 -5.01 16.83
N GLU A 70 -2.92 -4.79 18.04
CA GLU A 70 -2.36 -3.51 18.44
C GLU A 70 -0.96 -3.27 17.85
N ALA A 71 -0.32 -4.32 17.32
CA ALA A 71 0.98 -4.21 16.67
C ALA A 71 0.91 -3.75 15.20
N ALA A 72 -0.28 -3.46 14.65
CA ALA A 72 -0.42 -3.03 13.26
C ALA A 72 0.47 -1.81 12.93
N ALA A 73 0.93 -1.72 11.67
CA ALA A 73 1.73 -0.57 11.24
C ALA A 73 0.90 0.72 11.35
N PRO A 74 1.52 1.86 11.74
CA PRO A 74 0.79 3.10 11.93
C PRO A 74 0.21 3.61 10.61
N ILE A 75 -1.03 4.07 10.66
CA ILE A 75 -1.73 4.70 9.53
C ILE A 75 -1.72 6.20 9.75
N VAL A 76 -1.33 6.94 8.71
CA VAL A 76 -1.36 8.40 8.70
C VAL A 76 -2.34 8.84 7.63
N GLU A 77 -3.42 9.50 8.06
CA GLU A 77 -4.42 10.05 7.15
C GLU A 77 -4.13 11.52 6.85
N VAL A 78 -4.20 11.87 5.57
CA VAL A 78 -4.07 13.25 5.11
C VAL A 78 -5.41 13.66 4.51
N SER A 79 -6.05 14.69 5.08
CA SER A 79 -7.32 15.19 4.57
C SER A 79 -7.14 15.90 3.23
N GLY A 80 -7.78 15.35 2.19
CA GLY A 80 -7.92 16.03 0.91
C GLY A 80 -8.93 17.17 1.01
N ARG A 81 -8.73 18.22 0.21
CA ARG A 81 -9.78 19.23 -0.04
C ARG A 81 -10.47 18.86 -1.34
N THR A 82 -11.72 18.43 -1.26
CA THR A 82 -12.56 18.22 -2.44
C THR A 82 -13.37 19.48 -2.73
N TYR A 83 -13.51 19.83 -4.00
CA TYR A 83 -14.48 20.83 -4.43
C TYR A 83 -15.79 20.12 -4.79
N PRO A 84 -16.96 20.77 -4.60
CA PRO A 84 -18.23 20.16 -4.96
C PRO A 84 -18.25 19.79 -6.45
N VAL A 85 -18.68 18.56 -6.76
CA VAL A 85 -18.88 18.10 -8.13
C VAL A 85 -20.34 17.70 -8.31
N GLU A 86 -20.97 18.14 -9.40
CA GLU A 86 -22.32 17.74 -9.77
C GLU A 86 -22.27 16.39 -10.49
N VAL A 87 -22.97 15.38 -9.97
CA VAL A 87 -23.11 14.07 -10.61
C VAL A 87 -24.39 14.05 -11.44
N ARG A 88 -24.28 13.83 -12.76
CA ARG A 88 -25.42 13.68 -13.67
C ARG A 88 -25.45 12.27 -14.24
N TYR A 89 -26.60 11.59 -14.11
CA TYR A 89 -26.82 10.26 -14.66
C TYR A 89 -27.61 10.35 -15.97
N ARG A 90 -27.28 9.50 -16.95
CA ARG A 90 -28.13 9.33 -18.14
C ARG A 90 -29.32 8.45 -17.74
N PRO A 91 -30.57 8.80 -18.11
CA PRO A 91 -31.70 7.90 -17.93
C PRO A 91 -31.46 6.58 -18.70
N HIS A 92 -31.92 5.47 -18.13
CA HIS A 92 -31.84 4.16 -18.78
C HIS A 92 -32.77 4.17 -20.01
N ASP A 93 -32.25 3.87 -21.20
CA ASP A 93 -33.10 3.70 -22.38
C ASP A 93 -33.91 2.40 -22.20
N GLU A 94 -35.24 2.49 -22.07
CA GLU A 94 -36.13 1.31 -21.95
C GLU A 94 -36.32 0.53 -23.26
N ASN A 95 -35.74 1.01 -24.37
CA ASN A 95 -35.98 0.52 -25.74
C ASN A 95 -34.72 -0.02 -26.46
N ALA A 96 -33.68 -0.45 -25.73
CA ALA A 96 -32.49 -1.10 -26.30
C ALA A 96 -32.65 -2.62 -26.41
#